data_AF-A0AAD5CQ29-F1
#
_entry.id   AF-A0AAD5CQ29-F1
#
_cell.length_a   1.000
_cell.length_b   1.000
_cell.length_c   1.000
_cell.angle_alpha   90.00
_cell.angle_beta   90.00
_cell.angle_gamma   90.00
#
_symmetry.space_group_name_H-M   'P 1'
#
loop_
_entity.id
_entity.type
_entity.pdbx_description
1 polymer ?
#
loop_
_entity_poly.entity_id
_entity_poly.type
_entity_poly.pdbx_seq_one_letter_code
_entity_poly.pdbx_strand_id
1 'polypeptide(L)' 'RWASDNEFTGSIPDFIGDWTHLESLRFEGNSFEGSIPPSFSRLTSLQDL' A
#
# COMPACT_ATOMS: atom_id res chain seq x y z
N ARG A 1 -5.62 -3.45 -8.82
CA ARG A 1 -6.72 -2.82 -8.04
C ARG A 1 -6.89 -3.57 -6.73
N TRP A 2 -5.88 -3.55 -5.86
CA TRP A 2 -5.99 -4.18 -4.56
C TRP A 2 -6.37 -3.12 -3.55
N ALA A 3 -7.41 -3.38 -2.77
CA ALA A 3 -7.85 -2.59 -1.62
C ALA A 3 -8.40 -1.18 -1.90
N SER A 4 -8.86 -0.82 -3.11
CA SER A 4 -9.58 0.44 -3.34
C SER A 4 -11.04 0.38 -2.87
N ASP A 5 -11.63 1.51 -2.51
CA ASP A 5 -13.06 1.67 -2.16
C ASP A 5 -13.55 0.74 -1.05
N ASN A 6 -12.80 0.69 0.05
CA ASN A 6 -13.16 -0.07 1.25
C ASN A 6 -13.15 0.85 2.48
N GLU A 7 -13.69 0.38 3.59
CA GLU A 7 -13.68 1.11 4.86
C GLU A 7 -12.47 0.72 5.73
N PHE A 8 -11.31 0.42 5.11
CA PHE A 8 -10.13 0.06 5.90
C PHE A 8 -9.62 1.28 6.67
N THR A 9 -9.27 1.05 7.94
CA THR A 9 -8.81 2.05 8.90
C THR A 9 -7.50 1.62 9.55
N GLY A 10 -6.85 2.54 10.28
CA GLY A 10 -5.56 2.29 10.93
C GLY A 10 -4.38 2.40 9.97
N SER A 11 -3.20 1.93 10.40
CA SER A 11 -1.97 2.09 9.63
C SER A 11 -1.77 1.02 8.56
N ILE A 12 -1.14 1.43 7.45
CA ILE A 12 -0.74 0.52 6.37
C ILE A 12 0.27 -0.50 6.93
N PRO A 13 0.06 -1.81 6.74
CA PRO A 13 0.98 -2.83 7.24
C PRO A 13 2.35 -2.84 6.55
N ASP A 14 3.42 -3.00 7.33
CA ASP A 14 4.80 -3.04 6.82
C ASP A 14 5.08 -4.21 5.87
N PHE A 15 4.36 -5.34 6.00
CA PHE A 15 4.56 -6.53 5.17
C PHE A 15 4.31 -6.29 3.68
N ILE A 16 3.58 -5.22 3.33
CA ILE A 16 3.34 -4.87 1.92
C ILE A 16 4.67 -4.63 1.19
N GLY A 17 5.69 -4.13 1.90
CA GLY A 17 7.04 -3.96 1.34
C GLY A 17 7.77 -5.28 1.00
N ASP A 18 7.25 -6.44 1.40
CA ASP A 18 7.78 -7.74 0.96
C ASP A 18 7.30 -8.14 -0.45
N TRP A 19 6.30 -7.45 -1.01
CA TRP A 19 5.78 -7.72 -2.35
C TRP A 19 6.63 -7.02 -3.41
N THR A 20 7.89 -7.42 -3.54
CA THR A 20 8.87 -6.74 -4.42
C THR A 20 8.48 -6.72 -5.90
N HIS A 21 7.58 -7.61 -6.33
CA HIS A 21 7.05 -7.71 -7.70
C HIS A 21 5.70 -6.98 -7.87
N LEU A 22 5.23 -6.24 -6.86
CA LEU A 22 3.98 -5.50 -6.93
C LEU A 22 4.13 -4.34 -7.91
N GLU A 23 3.32 -4.33 -8.97
CA GLU A 23 3.36 -3.28 -10.01
C GLU A 23 2.34 -2.17 -9.79
N SER A 24 1.22 -2.47 -9.13
CA SER A 24 0.15 -1.52 -8.88
C SER A 24 -0.39 -1.70 -7.47
N LEU A 25 -0.61 -0.62 -6.73
CA LEU A 25 -1.23 -0.61 -5.41
C LEU A 25 -2.21 0.55 -5.40
N ARG A 26 -3.42 0.40 -4.86
CA ARG A 26 -4.35 1.54 -4.77
C ARG A 26 -5.08 1.53 -3.44
N PHE A 27 -4.87 2.57 -2.64
CA PHE A 27 -5.56 2.74 -1.36
C PHE A 27 -6.70 3.77 -1.41
N GLU A 28 -7.02 4.27 -2.61
CA GLU A 28 -8.10 5.25 -2.77
C GLU A 28 -9.41 4.77 -2.15
N GLY A 29 -10.19 5.69 -1.61
CA GLY A 29 -11.48 5.38 -1.01
C GLY A 29 -11.40 4.68 0.35
N ASN A 30 -10.23 4.59 1.00
CA ASN A 30 -10.07 4.10 2.38
C ASN A 30 -9.81 5.21 3.39
N SER A 31 -9.83 4.84 4.66
CA SER A 31 -9.59 5.71 5.82
C SER A 31 -8.32 5.29 6.58
N PHE A 32 -7.25 4.93 5.86
CA PHE A 32 -5.96 4.62 6.49
C PHE A 32 -5.39 5.87 7.18
N GLU A 33 -4.77 5.67 8.33
CA GLU A 33 -4.19 6.71 9.18
C GLU A 33 -2.70 6.43 9.43
N GLY A 34 -1.94 7.45 9.82
CA GLY A 34 -0.49 7.33 10.05
C GLY A 34 0.35 7.51 8.77
N SER A 35 1.61 7.09 8.83
CA SER A 35 2.59 7.28 7.75
C SER A 35 2.71 6.06 6.85
N ILE A 36 3.11 6.27 5.59
CA ILE A 36 3.52 5.18 4.70
C ILE A 36 4.71 4.43 5.30
N PRO A 37 4.65 3.09 5.41
CA PRO A 37 5.75 2.27 5.92
C PRO A 37 7.06 2.50 5.15
N PRO A 38 8.21 2.62 5.84
CA PRO A 38 9.52 2.69 5.19
C PRO A 38 9.81 1.48 4.29
N SER A 39 9.18 0.33 4.57
CA SER A 39 9.29 -0.89 3.77
C SER A 39 8.81 -0.72 2.34
N PHE A 40 8.00 0.30 2.02
CA PHE A 40 7.59 0.63 0.65
C PHE A 40 8.77 0.98 -0.25
N SER A 41 9.91 1.38 0.32
CA SER A 41 11.16 1.56 -0.43
C SER A 41 11.65 0.28 -1.14
N ARG A 42 11.18 -0.89 -0.72
CA ARG A 42 11.49 -2.20 -1.34
C ARG A 42 10.59 -2.56 -2.51
N LEU A 43 9.53 -1.78 -2.77
CA LEU A 43 8.60 -2.00 -3.89
C LEU A 43 9.20 -1.49 -5.20
N THR A 44 10.30 -2.11 -5.63
CA THR A 44 11.08 -1.66 -6.79
C THR A 44 10.34 -1.80 -8.12
N SER A 45 9.34 -2.69 -8.19
CA SER A 45 8.52 -2.90 -9.39
C SER A 45 7.25 -2.03 -9.44
N LEU A 46 6.98 -1.22 -8.41
CA LEU A 46 5.75 -0.42 -8.32
C LEU A 46 5.77 0.72 -9.33
N GLN A 47 4.74 0.77 -10.16
CA GLN A 47 4.56 1.76 -11.22
C GLN A 47 3.34 2.65 -10.95
N ASP A 48 2.31 2.09 -10.32
CA ASP A 48 1.07 2.78 -10.00
C ASP A 48 0.75 2.70 -8.49
N LEU A 49 0.54 3.87 -7.87
CA LEU A 49 0.09 4.02 -6.48
C LEU A 49 -1.29 4.72 -6.42
#